data_AF-A0A2D8HYN3-F1
#
_entry.id   AF-A0A2D8HYN3-F1
#
_cell.length_a   1.000
_cell.length_b   1.000
_cell.length_c   1.000
_cell.angle_alpha   90.00
_cell.angle_beta   90.00
_cell.angle_gamma   90.00
#
_symmetry.space_group_name_H-M   'P 1'
#
loop_
_entity.id
_entity.type
_entity.pdbx_description
1 polymer ?
#
loop_
_entity_poly.entity_id
_entity_poly.type
_entity_poly.pdbx_seq_one_letter_code
_entity_poly.pdbx_strand_id
1 'polypeptide(L)'
;MMNDNSNRRQFLRVIGGIGITSMTAPNYLIGAKPSAALSRSGVLLEASSFANLGGWKVDTQHYLQMGGNYLLAHGMGKPVKDAETTIDLPATGKWNVWVRNRDWCKGDWQSPGRFQVLVEGKPLSVTFGEGRESWHWQSGGAIEVSKAGKTKISLRDLTGFDGRCDAIFFTQESNPSLPYDDLKELSDWKDELSGRAKEKVEELSFDLVVVGGGMSGCGAALAARSQGLKVALIQDRPLFGGNASQEIRVHTLGIHGYGSDILKSIDTYHYPNGDQKAKIDQVKREKTMAESGVDLFAHHTACGIEKQGDKILSVEAREVKGGKIKRFRAPVFIDATGDGWLGYWAGADYRYGREAASQHNEGWDKYGELWSPKEADNRVMGTSVLWNSERTNQRQDFPEVPWAMPVAGKHAASKGEWFWEYSDNDLNQIEDAETIRDHMLRAIFGSFANAKKNPKYAPNRLKWVAYVGGKRETRRLMGDHIYDMHDAVKRREFPDAVVVEKREVDGHYQRKLKGAKEDFLSTAMFHKTGGYYYIPFRSFYSRNLSNLMMAGRCFSCTHVGLCGPRVMNTCGQMGIATGFAAVLCKKHGANPKQVGKLHIKELRSLIGFDNKKLVNNPSKSGH
;
A
#
# COMPACT_ATOMS: atom_id res chain seq x y z
N MET A 1 7.17 -8.80 -28.64
CA MET A 1 6.23 -9.86 -28.24
C MET A 1 5.47 -9.33 -27.05
N MET A 2 4.22 -8.90 -27.27
CA MET A 2 3.33 -8.48 -26.18
C MET A 2 2.98 -9.74 -25.40
N ASN A 3 3.42 -9.84 -24.14
CA ASN A 3 2.91 -10.87 -23.25
C ASN A 3 1.41 -10.61 -23.06
N ASP A 4 0.61 -11.55 -23.55
CA ASP A 4 -0.81 -11.64 -23.32
C ASP A 4 -1.07 -11.88 -21.82
N ASN A 5 -1.10 -10.78 -21.06
CA ASN A 5 -1.46 -10.76 -19.64
C ASN A 5 -2.98 -10.59 -19.43
N SER A 6 -3.80 -10.83 -20.46
CA SER A 6 -5.24 -10.56 -20.43
C SER A 6 -6.06 -11.48 -19.52
N ASN A 7 -5.45 -12.51 -18.90
CA ASN A 7 -6.13 -13.46 -18.00
C ASN A 7 -5.85 -13.24 -16.50
N ARG A 8 -5.30 -12.09 -16.07
CA ARG A 8 -5.11 -11.80 -14.64
C ARG A 8 -6.43 -11.35 -13.99
N ARG A 9 -7.15 -12.30 -13.36
CA ARG A 9 -8.42 -12.08 -12.64
C ARG A 9 -8.21 -11.15 -11.44
N GLN A 10 -8.95 -10.04 -11.38
CA GLN A 10 -8.91 -9.11 -10.25
C GLN A 10 -9.74 -9.60 -9.06
N PHE A 11 -9.14 -9.61 -7.87
CA PHE A 11 -9.81 -10.01 -6.63
C PHE A 11 -10.62 -8.85 -6.04
N LEU A 12 -11.94 -8.85 -6.26
CA LEU A 12 -12.88 -7.90 -5.64
C LEU A 12 -14.18 -8.61 -5.25
N ARG A 13 -14.65 -8.39 -4.00
CA ARG A 13 -15.97 -8.89 -3.57
C ARG A 13 -17.06 -7.89 -3.96
N VAL A 14 -18.00 -8.32 -4.81
CA VAL A 14 -19.19 -7.55 -5.17
C VAL A 14 -20.36 -7.95 -4.27
N ILE A 15 -21.04 -6.95 -3.72
CA ILE A 15 -22.15 -7.12 -2.79
C ILE A 15 -23.46 -6.96 -3.58
N GLY A 16 -24.25 -8.02 -3.68
CA GLY A 16 -25.58 -7.99 -4.33
C GLY A 16 -25.81 -9.19 -5.23
N GLY A 17 -26.60 -10.16 -4.78
CA GLY A 17 -27.04 -11.28 -5.59
C GLY A 17 -28.18 -10.90 -6.54
N ILE A 18 -28.06 -11.32 -7.81
CA ILE A 18 -29.14 -11.60 -8.78
C ILE A 18 -30.09 -10.43 -9.18
N GLY A 19 -29.96 -9.23 -8.60
CA GLY A 19 -30.73 -8.05 -9.02
C GLY A 19 -30.06 -7.29 -10.16
N ILE A 20 -30.69 -7.29 -11.34
CA ILE A 20 -30.33 -6.57 -12.57
C ILE A 20 -29.94 -5.10 -12.27
N THR A 21 -28.63 -4.77 -12.27
CA THR A 21 -28.00 -3.52 -12.79
C THR A 21 -26.54 -3.38 -12.35
N SER A 22 -25.59 -4.07 -12.99
CA SER A 22 -24.16 -3.67 -12.93
C SER A 22 -23.33 -4.06 -14.16
N MET A 23 -23.90 -4.03 -15.37
CA MET A 23 -23.15 -4.40 -16.59
C MET A 23 -22.22 -3.30 -17.16
N THR A 24 -21.96 -2.20 -16.44
CA THR A 24 -21.30 -1.02 -17.04
C THR A 24 -20.07 -0.52 -16.31
N ALA A 25 -19.35 -1.35 -15.55
CA ALA A 25 -17.97 -1.01 -15.20
C ALA A 25 -17.00 -2.11 -15.66
N PRO A 26 -15.86 -1.72 -16.25
CA PRO A 26 -14.86 -2.67 -16.69
C PRO A 26 -14.25 -3.39 -15.47
N ASN A 27 -14.04 -4.70 -15.60
CA ASN A 27 -13.36 -5.59 -14.63
C ASN A 27 -14.17 -6.09 -13.42
N TYR A 28 -15.50 -6.12 -13.52
CA TYR A 28 -16.34 -6.84 -12.56
C TYR A 28 -16.15 -8.36 -12.66
N LEU A 29 -15.76 -9.00 -11.56
CA LEU A 29 -15.86 -10.45 -11.39
C LEU A 29 -17.00 -10.77 -10.43
N ILE A 30 -18.14 -11.19 -10.99
CA ILE A 30 -19.10 -12.05 -10.27
C ILE A 30 -18.42 -13.41 -10.20
N GLY A 31 -17.64 -13.66 -9.15
CA GLY A 31 -16.97 -14.97 -9.08
C GLY A 31 -17.99 -16.08 -9.02
N ALA A 32 -17.69 -17.16 -9.75
CA ALA A 32 -18.36 -18.43 -9.57
C ALA A 32 -18.36 -18.82 -8.08
N LYS A 33 -19.39 -19.55 -7.65
CA LYS A 33 -19.31 -20.27 -6.37
C LYS A 33 -18.07 -21.17 -6.41
N PRO A 34 -17.36 -21.38 -5.29
CA PRO A 34 -16.22 -22.28 -5.26
C PRO A 34 -16.63 -23.64 -5.82
N SER A 35 -15.75 -24.24 -6.62
CA SER A 35 -16.03 -25.53 -7.24
C SER A 35 -16.50 -26.53 -6.18
N ALA A 36 -17.57 -27.26 -6.49
CA ALA A 36 -18.06 -28.34 -5.62
C ALA A 36 -16.99 -29.42 -5.39
N ALA A 37 -15.97 -29.47 -6.25
CA ALA A 37 -14.85 -30.41 -6.14
C ALA A 37 -13.83 -30.07 -5.05
N LEU A 38 -13.82 -28.85 -4.49
CA LEU A 38 -12.85 -28.46 -3.45
C LEU A 38 -13.09 -29.19 -2.12
N SER A 39 -12.00 -29.67 -1.51
CA SER A 39 -12.02 -30.35 -0.22
C SER A 39 -12.39 -29.39 0.90
N ARG A 40 -13.32 -29.82 1.75
CA ARG A 40 -13.86 -29.02 2.88
C ARG A 40 -13.80 -29.75 4.22
N SER A 41 -13.34 -31.00 4.23
CA SER A 41 -13.16 -31.77 5.46
C SER A 41 -11.78 -31.48 6.04
N GLY A 42 -11.69 -30.53 6.98
CA GLY A 42 -10.42 -30.20 7.61
C GLY A 42 -10.44 -28.93 8.46
N VAL A 43 -9.26 -28.56 8.95
CA VAL A 43 -9.02 -27.37 9.78
C VAL A 43 -8.06 -26.44 9.04
N LEU A 44 -8.52 -25.23 8.76
CA LEU A 44 -7.71 -24.18 8.13
C LEU A 44 -7.18 -23.21 9.19
N LEU A 45 -5.88 -22.98 9.15
CA LEU A 45 -5.17 -21.97 9.92
C LEU A 45 -4.58 -20.93 8.97
N GLU A 46 -5.14 -19.71 8.95
CA GLU A 46 -4.52 -18.58 8.27
C GLU A 46 -3.38 -18.02 9.12
N ALA A 47 -2.21 -17.82 8.53
CA ALA A 47 -1.00 -17.44 9.25
C ALA A 47 -1.13 -16.06 9.92
N SER A 48 -1.90 -15.14 9.32
CA SER A 48 -2.17 -13.82 9.91
C SER A 48 -2.91 -13.89 11.26
N SER A 49 -3.56 -15.01 11.57
CA SER A 49 -4.30 -15.24 12.82
C SER A 49 -3.43 -15.79 13.96
N PHE A 50 -2.12 -16.01 13.75
CA PHE A 50 -1.23 -16.49 14.81
C PHE A 50 -1.26 -15.57 16.04
N ALA A 51 -1.44 -16.18 17.21
CA ALA A 51 -1.57 -15.44 18.46
C ALA A 51 -0.28 -14.71 18.86
N ASN A 52 0.87 -15.38 18.68
CA ASN A 52 2.20 -14.81 18.87
C ASN A 52 2.94 -14.82 17.53
N LEU A 53 3.38 -13.66 17.07
CA LEU A 53 4.13 -13.54 15.81
C LEU A 53 5.63 -13.83 15.98
N GLY A 54 6.13 -13.90 17.22
CA GLY A 54 7.56 -14.00 17.48
C GLY A 54 8.29 -12.79 16.88
N GLY A 55 9.11 -13.03 15.85
CA GLY A 55 9.68 -11.94 15.04
C GLY A 55 9.12 -11.81 13.62
N TRP A 56 8.15 -12.64 13.23
CA TRP A 56 7.47 -12.56 11.94
C TRP A 56 6.64 -11.26 11.82
N LYS A 57 6.47 -10.79 10.59
CA LYS A 57 5.66 -9.61 10.25
C LYS A 57 4.42 -10.04 9.49
N VAL A 58 3.29 -9.39 9.75
CA VAL A 58 2.10 -9.54 8.92
C VAL A 58 2.26 -8.58 7.75
N ASP A 59 2.27 -9.13 6.53
CA ASP A 59 2.20 -8.34 5.31
C ASP A 59 0.74 -8.20 4.85
N THR A 60 0.31 -6.97 4.62
CA THR A 60 -1.02 -6.62 4.13
C THR A 60 -0.98 -5.93 2.76
N GLN A 61 0.21 -5.55 2.26
CA GLN A 61 0.34 -4.72 1.06
C GLN A 61 -0.03 -5.47 -0.22
N HIS A 62 0.06 -6.80 -0.21
CA HIS A 62 -0.16 -7.65 -1.37
C HIS A 62 -1.47 -8.46 -1.30
N TYR A 63 -2.37 -8.12 -0.36
CA TYR A 63 -3.60 -8.86 -0.13
C TYR A 63 -4.42 -9.07 -1.41
N LEU A 64 -4.54 -8.03 -2.24
CA LEU A 64 -5.32 -8.06 -3.48
C LEU A 64 -4.65 -8.88 -4.59
N GLN A 65 -3.32 -9.02 -4.57
CA GLN A 65 -2.55 -9.77 -5.57
C GLN A 65 -2.49 -11.27 -5.25
N MET A 66 -2.70 -11.68 -3.99
CA MET A 66 -2.53 -13.08 -3.57
C MET A 66 -3.70 -13.70 -2.79
N GLY A 67 -4.74 -12.93 -2.48
CA GLY A 67 -5.98 -13.40 -1.85
C GLY A 67 -5.85 -13.72 -0.36
N GLY A 68 -5.03 -12.99 0.39
CA GLY A 68 -4.74 -13.28 1.78
C GLY A 68 -3.64 -12.39 2.38
N ASN A 69 -3.58 -12.37 3.72
CA ASN A 69 -2.47 -11.76 4.45
C ASN A 69 -1.53 -12.89 4.88
N TYR A 70 -0.23 -12.66 4.85
CA TYR A 70 0.75 -13.69 5.16
C TYR A 70 1.76 -13.24 6.20
N LEU A 71 2.38 -14.22 6.86
CA LEU A 71 3.53 -13.97 7.73
C LEU A 71 4.83 -14.00 6.93
N LEU A 72 5.68 -13.00 7.20
CA LEU A 72 6.97 -12.75 6.58
C LEU A 72 8.09 -12.78 7.63
N ALA A 73 9.08 -13.66 7.45
CA ALA A 73 10.24 -13.80 8.34
C ALA A 73 11.34 -12.77 8.05
N HIS A 74 11.08 -11.49 8.36
CA HIS A 74 11.98 -10.38 8.02
C HIS A 74 13.12 -10.18 9.04
N GLY A 75 14.05 -11.13 9.09
CA GLY A 75 15.15 -11.20 10.07
C GLY A 75 16.45 -10.48 9.66
N MET A 76 16.54 -10.02 8.41
CA MET A 76 17.74 -9.39 7.83
C MET A 76 19.00 -10.25 7.95
N GLY A 77 18.88 -11.57 7.69
CA GLY A 77 19.96 -12.54 7.74
C GLY A 77 20.20 -13.19 9.11
N LYS A 78 19.26 -13.02 10.04
CA LYS A 78 19.20 -13.77 11.30
C LYS A 78 17.81 -14.36 11.46
N PRO A 79 17.67 -15.67 11.71
CA PRO A 79 16.37 -16.27 11.95
C PRO A 79 15.56 -15.51 13.00
N VAL A 80 14.31 -15.20 12.69
CA VAL A 80 13.38 -14.57 13.64
C VAL A 80 12.86 -15.60 14.65
N LYS A 81 12.40 -15.12 15.81
CA LYS A 81 11.72 -16.00 16.79
C LYS A 81 10.47 -16.61 16.16
N ASP A 82 10.21 -17.88 16.50
CA ASP A 82 9.07 -18.65 16.02
C ASP A 82 7.75 -17.90 16.24
N ALA A 83 6.88 -17.90 15.22
CA ALA A 83 5.48 -17.54 15.40
C ALA A 83 4.74 -18.77 15.96
N GLU A 84 3.81 -18.58 16.89
CA GLU A 84 3.12 -19.66 17.57
C GLU A 84 1.61 -19.40 17.71
N THR A 85 0.83 -20.47 17.60
CA THR A 85 -0.60 -20.45 17.87
C THR A 85 -1.09 -21.85 18.29
N THR A 86 -2.38 -21.95 18.62
CA THR A 86 -3.03 -23.23 18.94
C THR A 86 -4.29 -23.37 18.09
N ILE A 87 -4.46 -24.53 17.48
CA ILE A 87 -5.67 -24.90 16.74
C ILE A 87 -6.36 -26.08 17.43
N ASP A 88 -7.60 -26.37 17.06
CA ASP A 88 -8.31 -27.55 17.53
C ASP A 88 -8.38 -28.57 16.39
N LEU A 89 -7.80 -29.76 16.58
CA LEU A 89 -7.93 -30.90 15.67
C LEU A 89 -8.95 -31.89 16.25
N PRO A 90 -10.17 -31.99 15.70
CA PRO A 90 -11.31 -32.59 16.40
C PRO A 90 -11.29 -34.13 16.45
N ALA A 91 -10.36 -34.77 15.75
CA ALA A 91 -10.29 -36.23 15.64
C ALA A 91 -8.85 -36.73 15.77
N THR A 92 -8.71 -37.93 16.34
CA THR A 92 -7.45 -38.67 16.36
C THR A 92 -7.15 -39.28 14.97
N GLY A 93 -5.95 -39.80 14.81
CA GLY A 93 -5.51 -40.51 13.62
C GLY A 93 -4.57 -39.68 12.74
N LYS A 94 -4.40 -40.13 11.50
CA LYS A 94 -3.51 -39.51 10.53
C LYS A 94 -4.12 -38.23 9.93
N TRP A 95 -3.39 -37.13 9.97
CA TRP A 95 -3.74 -35.85 9.34
C TRP A 95 -2.66 -35.44 8.34
N ASN A 96 -3.05 -35.16 7.10
CA ASN A 96 -2.20 -34.58 6.08
C ASN A 96 -2.17 -33.06 6.25
N VAL A 97 -0.97 -32.48 6.13
CA VAL A 97 -0.74 -31.04 6.32
C VAL A 97 -0.35 -30.42 4.99
N TRP A 98 -1.02 -29.33 4.61
CA TRP A 98 -0.75 -28.57 3.39
C TRP A 98 -0.44 -27.13 3.75
N VAL A 99 0.63 -26.56 3.22
CA VAL A 99 1.07 -25.20 3.55
C VAL A 99 1.08 -24.35 2.29
N ARG A 100 0.33 -23.24 2.32
CA ARG A 100 0.35 -22.24 1.25
C ARG A 100 1.53 -21.31 1.41
N ASN A 101 2.52 -21.46 0.54
CA ASN A 101 3.79 -20.74 0.57
C ASN A 101 4.28 -20.42 -0.85
N ARG A 102 5.43 -19.77 -0.95
CA ARG A 102 6.17 -19.58 -2.21
C ARG A 102 7.67 -19.49 -1.97
N ASP A 103 8.43 -19.87 -2.98
CA ASP A 103 9.83 -19.45 -3.09
C ASP A 103 9.87 -18.06 -3.71
N TRP A 104 10.17 -17.05 -2.92
CA TRP A 104 10.18 -15.67 -3.40
C TRP A 104 11.42 -15.30 -4.21
N CYS A 105 12.47 -16.13 -4.19
CA CYS A 105 13.72 -15.86 -4.89
C CYS A 105 14.32 -17.17 -5.42
N LYS A 106 13.57 -17.86 -6.27
CA LYS A 106 14.03 -19.11 -6.90
C LYS A 106 15.23 -18.88 -7.82
N GLY A 107 16.11 -19.87 -7.89
CA GLY A 107 17.28 -19.89 -8.78
C GLY A 107 18.25 -21.01 -8.43
N ASP A 108 19.46 -20.95 -8.98
CA ASP A 108 20.52 -21.96 -8.76
C ASP A 108 21.25 -21.74 -7.42
N TRP A 109 20.48 -21.69 -6.33
CA TRP A 109 20.94 -21.50 -4.95
C TRP A 109 19.91 -22.06 -3.98
N GLN A 110 20.29 -22.22 -2.72
CA GLN A 110 19.31 -22.51 -1.67
C GLN A 110 18.40 -21.30 -1.45
N SER A 111 17.09 -21.53 -1.49
CA SER A 111 16.10 -20.46 -1.39
C SER A 111 16.26 -19.69 -0.06
N PRO A 112 16.27 -18.35 -0.11
CA PRO A 112 16.43 -17.55 1.10
C PRO A 112 15.21 -17.61 2.00
N GLY A 113 14.00 -17.82 1.47
CA GLY A 113 12.76 -17.79 2.23
C GLY A 113 12.40 -19.07 2.99
N ARG A 114 13.38 -19.90 3.36
CA ARG A 114 13.10 -21.22 3.94
C ARG A 114 12.60 -21.16 5.38
N PHE A 115 11.61 -22.00 5.68
CA PHE A 115 11.03 -22.13 7.02
C PHE A 115 10.47 -23.54 7.26
N GLN A 116 10.18 -23.87 8.52
CA GLN A 116 9.51 -25.11 8.91
C GLN A 116 8.18 -24.83 9.59
N VAL A 117 7.23 -25.74 9.40
CA VAL A 117 6.04 -25.85 10.25
C VAL A 117 6.32 -26.90 11.32
N LEU A 118 6.03 -26.57 12.57
CA LEU A 118 6.15 -27.48 13.70
C LEU A 118 4.76 -27.77 14.26
N VAL A 119 4.52 -29.04 14.59
CA VAL A 119 3.32 -29.51 15.27
C VAL A 119 3.75 -30.14 16.60
N GLU A 120 3.24 -29.62 17.72
CA GLU A 120 3.67 -30.03 19.07
C GLU A 120 5.21 -29.97 19.24
N GLY A 121 5.83 -28.92 18.68
CA GLY A 121 7.28 -28.70 18.72
C GLY A 121 8.11 -29.61 17.81
N LYS A 122 7.48 -30.54 17.07
CA LYS A 122 8.17 -31.40 16.10
C LYS A 122 8.05 -30.83 14.68
N PRO A 123 9.16 -30.62 13.96
CA PRO A 123 9.09 -30.13 12.58
C PRO A 123 8.47 -31.20 11.67
N LEU A 124 7.71 -30.74 10.68
CA LEU A 124 7.33 -31.58 9.54
C LEU A 124 8.61 -32.00 8.76
N SER A 125 8.52 -33.08 7.99
CA SER A 125 9.64 -33.59 7.20
C SER A 125 10.05 -32.67 6.04
N VAL A 126 9.18 -31.72 5.68
CA VAL A 126 9.33 -30.82 4.54
C VAL A 126 9.81 -29.46 5.01
N THR A 127 10.80 -28.91 4.30
CA THR A 127 11.15 -27.48 4.37
C THR A 127 10.31 -26.72 3.34
N PHE A 128 9.72 -25.61 3.76
CA PHE A 128 8.87 -24.77 2.91
C PHE A 128 9.65 -23.53 2.43
N GLY A 129 9.14 -22.86 1.39
CA GLY A 129 9.78 -21.68 0.81
C GLY A 129 10.87 -21.98 -0.23
N GLU A 130 10.93 -23.22 -0.74
CA GLU A 130 11.87 -23.68 -1.78
C GLU A 130 11.18 -24.33 -2.99
N GLY A 131 9.84 -24.21 -3.07
CA GLY A 131 9.02 -24.84 -4.11
C GLY A 131 8.88 -24.02 -5.40
N ARG A 132 7.63 -23.61 -5.69
CA ARG A 132 7.30 -22.76 -6.85
C ARG A 132 7.45 -21.28 -6.52
N GLU A 133 7.73 -20.49 -7.56
CA GLU A 133 7.76 -19.04 -7.44
C GLU A 133 6.40 -18.46 -7.11
N SER A 134 5.32 -18.98 -7.70
CA SER A 134 3.95 -18.54 -7.38
C SER A 134 3.45 -19.12 -6.06
N TRP A 135 2.49 -18.43 -5.46
CA TRP A 135 1.77 -18.93 -4.29
C TRP A 135 1.11 -20.27 -4.60
N HIS A 136 1.41 -21.30 -3.83
CA HIS A 136 0.94 -22.66 -4.03
C HIS A 136 0.76 -23.41 -2.72
N TRP A 137 -0.08 -24.44 -2.73
CA TRP A 137 -0.15 -25.43 -1.66
C TRP A 137 0.96 -26.47 -1.84
N GLN A 138 1.76 -26.67 -0.80
CA GLN A 138 2.80 -27.71 -0.73
C GLN A 138 2.42 -28.71 0.36
N SER A 139 2.45 -30.00 0.04
CA SER A 139 2.26 -31.04 1.04
C SER A 139 3.44 -31.04 2.02
N GLY A 140 3.12 -31.00 3.31
CA GLY A 140 4.06 -31.16 4.43
C GLY A 140 4.17 -32.60 4.92
N GLY A 141 3.54 -33.55 4.22
CA GLY A 141 3.38 -34.93 4.68
C GLY A 141 2.22 -35.07 5.67
N ALA A 142 2.31 -36.08 6.53
CA ALA A 142 1.29 -36.42 7.49
C ALA A 142 1.83 -36.45 8.91
N ILE A 143 0.96 -36.11 9.86
CA ILE A 143 1.18 -36.21 11.29
C ILE A 143 0.20 -37.23 11.89
N GLU A 144 0.60 -37.84 13.00
CA GLU A 144 -0.29 -38.69 13.79
C GLU A 144 -0.80 -37.91 15.00
N VAL A 145 -2.12 -37.76 15.11
CA VAL A 145 -2.78 -37.08 16.23
C VAL A 145 -3.31 -38.14 17.18
N SER A 146 -2.60 -38.36 18.28
CA SER A 146 -2.97 -39.37 19.28
C SER A 146 -4.12 -38.93 20.20
N LYS A 147 -4.36 -37.63 20.33
CA LYS A 147 -5.43 -37.05 21.15
C LYS A 147 -6.08 -35.90 20.40
N ALA A 148 -7.40 -35.97 20.22
CA ALA A 148 -8.19 -34.87 19.67
C ALA A 148 -8.17 -33.65 20.61
N GLY A 149 -8.17 -32.46 20.01
CA GLY A 149 -8.27 -31.18 20.69
C GLY A 149 -7.16 -30.21 20.33
N LYS A 150 -6.78 -29.37 21.31
CA LYS A 150 -5.79 -28.31 21.17
C LYS A 150 -4.42 -28.87 20.75
N THR A 151 -3.93 -28.35 19.63
CA THR A 151 -2.64 -28.67 19.02
C THR A 151 -1.84 -27.39 18.79
N LYS A 152 -0.61 -27.32 19.31
CA LYS A 152 0.30 -26.20 19.12
C LYS A 152 0.95 -26.26 17.75
N ILE A 153 0.88 -25.14 17.02
CA ILE A 153 1.49 -24.93 15.72
C ILE A 153 2.51 -23.80 15.81
N SER A 154 3.70 -24.01 15.25
CA SER A 154 4.72 -22.96 15.16
C SER A 154 5.31 -22.84 13.75
N LEU A 155 5.70 -21.62 13.37
CA LEU A 155 6.51 -21.34 12.17
C LEU A 155 7.93 -20.99 12.59
N ARG A 156 8.90 -21.79 12.15
CA ARG A 156 10.32 -21.59 12.42
C ARG A 156 11.02 -21.07 11.19
N ASP A 157 11.56 -19.86 11.29
CA ASP A 157 12.44 -19.30 10.27
C ASP A 157 13.81 -20.00 10.32
N LEU A 158 14.37 -20.32 9.15
CA LEU A 158 15.67 -20.99 9.05
C LEU A 158 16.79 -20.05 8.61
N THR A 159 16.47 -18.86 8.07
CA THR A 159 17.44 -18.05 7.33
C THR A 159 17.48 -16.58 7.74
N GLY A 160 16.36 -16.02 8.20
CA GLY A 160 16.21 -14.57 8.40
C GLY A 160 15.97 -13.78 7.12
N PHE A 161 15.61 -14.43 6.00
CA PHE A 161 15.41 -13.78 4.70
C PHE A 161 14.02 -14.07 4.11
N ASP A 162 13.01 -13.55 4.79
CA ASP A 162 11.70 -13.27 4.19
C ASP A 162 10.91 -14.51 3.78
N GLY A 163 11.02 -15.60 4.55
CA GLY A 163 10.15 -16.77 4.41
C GLY A 163 8.67 -16.42 4.57
N ARG A 164 7.80 -17.10 3.81
CA ARG A 164 6.39 -16.68 3.62
C ARG A 164 5.42 -17.81 3.86
N CYS A 165 4.46 -17.58 4.74
CA CYS A 165 3.37 -18.52 5.01
C CYS A 165 2.04 -17.75 4.99
N ASP A 166 1.13 -18.14 4.10
CA ASP A 166 -0.24 -17.59 4.03
C ASP A 166 -1.19 -18.41 4.91
N ALA A 167 -1.21 -19.73 4.74
CA ALA A 167 -2.12 -20.60 5.47
C ALA A 167 -1.61 -22.04 5.57
N ILE A 168 -2.15 -22.78 6.54
CA ILE A 168 -1.89 -24.20 6.78
C ILE A 168 -3.24 -24.92 6.86
N PHE A 169 -3.42 -25.97 6.07
CA PHE A 169 -4.63 -26.77 6.03
C PHE A 169 -4.34 -28.20 6.49
N PHE A 170 -5.08 -28.64 7.51
CA PHE A 170 -5.02 -29.99 8.06
C PHE A 170 -6.24 -30.77 7.58
N THR A 171 -6.05 -31.94 6.99
CA THR A 171 -7.17 -32.80 6.54
C THR A 171 -6.84 -34.28 6.70
N GLN A 172 -7.84 -35.12 6.94
CA GLN A 172 -7.67 -36.58 6.91
C GLN A 172 -7.77 -37.16 5.48
N GLU A 173 -8.16 -36.34 4.50
CA GLU A 173 -8.15 -36.71 3.09
C GLU A 173 -6.71 -36.90 2.59
N SER A 174 -6.44 -38.00 1.87
CA SER A 174 -5.11 -38.32 1.37
C SER A 174 -4.66 -37.42 0.22
N ASN A 175 -5.59 -36.97 -0.62
CA ASN A 175 -5.32 -36.13 -1.79
C ASN A 175 -6.42 -35.05 -1.94
N PRO A 176 -6.41 -34.01 -1.09
CA PRO A 176 -7.43 -32.98 -1.13
C PRO A 176 -7.32 -32.12 -2.40
N SER A 177 -8.47 -31.70 -2.92
CA SER A 177 -8.54 -30.68 -3.97
C SER A 177 -8.52 -29.29 -3.32
N LEU A 178 -7.53 -28.47 -3.66
CA LEU A 178 -7.28 -27.17 -3.02
C LEU A 178 -7.33 -26.02 -4.04
N PRO A 179 -7.83 -24.83 -3.66
CA PRO A 179 -7.86 -23.67 -4.55
C PRO A 179 -6.44 -23.17 -4.85
N TYR A 180 -6.18 -22.85 -6.12
CA TYR A 180 -4.83 -22.47 -6.59
C TYR A 180 -4.81 -21.05 -7.20
N ASP A 181 -5.36 -20.86 -8.40
CA ASP A 181 -5.20 -19.61 -9.18
C ASP A 181 -6.33 -18.58 -8.99
N ASP A 182 -7.56 -19.01 -8.68
CA ASP A 182 -8.68 -18.09 -8.51
C ASP A 182 -8.72 -17.52 -7.08
N LEU A 183 -8.31 -16.26 -6.94
CA LEU A 183 -8.24 -15.58 -5.63
C LEU A 183 -9.61 -15.46 -4.96
N LYS A 184 -10.69 -15.35 -5.74
CA LYS A 184 -12.04 -15.30 -5.17
C LYS A 184 -12.47 -16.66 -4.67
N GLU A 185 -12.26 -17.71 -5.46
CA GLU A 185 -12.49 -19.08 -5.01
C GLU A 185 -11.69 -19.41 -3.74
N LEU A 186 -10.42 -19.01 -3.70
CA LEU A 186 -9.57 -19.13 -2.52
C LEU A 186 -10.16 -18.40 -1.31
N SER A 187 -10.54 -17.13 -1.45
CA SER A 187 -11.09 -16.36 -0.34
C SER A 187 -12.41 -16.94 0.16
N ASP A 188 -13.30 -17.34 -0.74
CA ASP A 188 -14.58 -17.94 -0.40
C ASP A 188 -14.36 -19.28 0.31
N TRP A 189 -13.44 -20.12 -0.18
CA TRP A 189 -13.05 -21.38 0.45
C TRP A 189 -12.46 -21.17 1.86
N LYS A 190 -11.59 -20.16 2.02
CA LYS A 190 -11.06 -19.78 3.33
C LYS A 190 -12.17 -19.37 4.29
N ASP A 191 -13.14 -18.58 3.83
CA ASP A 191 -14.28 -18.13 4.63
C ASP A 191 -15.25 -19.28 4.99
N GLU A 192 -15.45 -20.25 4.09
CA GLU A 192 -16.25 -21.44 4.38
C GLU A 192 -15.61 -22.28 5.50
N LEU A 193 -14.31 -22.60 5.38
CA LEU A 193 -13.60 -23.45 6.34
C LEU A 193 -13.39 -22.81 7.72
N SER A 194 -13.19 -21.50 7.75
CA SER A 194 -13.09 -20.74 9.00
C SER A 194 -14.46 -20.43 9.63
N GLY A 195 -15.55 -20.84 8.99
CA GLY A 195 -16.93 -20.59 9.45
C GLY A 195 -17.42 -19.16 9.21
N ARG A 196 -16.56 -18.27 8.71
CA ARG A 196 -16.88 -16.85 8.47
C ARG A 196 -17.92 -16.64 7.37
N ALA A 197 -18.07 -17.58 6.44
CA ALA A 197 -19.12 -17.52 5.42
C ALA A 197 -20.54 -17.52 6.02
N LYS A 198 -20.70 -18.03 7.25
CA LYS A 198 -21.98 -18.04 7.99
C LYS A 198 -22.14 -16.83 8.91
N GLU A 199 -21.09 -16.05 9.13
CA GLU A 199 -21.16 -14.86 9.97
C GLU A 199 -21.95 -13.75 9.27
N LYS A 200 -22.78 -13.04 10.04
CA LYS A 200 -23.47 -11.86 9.53
C LYS A 200 -22.45 -10.73 9.35
N VAL A 201 -22.40 -10.17 8.15
CA VAL A 201 -21.61 -8.95 7.88
C VAL A 201 -22.20 -7.80 8.70
N GLU A 202 -21.36 -7.21 9.55
CA GLU A 202 -21.73 -6.04 10.36
C GLU A 202 -21.88 -4.82 9.43
N GLU A 203 -23.04 -4.17 9.46
CA GLU A 203 -23.27 -2.93 8.71
C GLU A 203 -23.13 -1.72 9.62
N LEU A 204 -22.27 -0.78 9.21
CA LEU A 204 -21.96 0.44 9.93
C LEU A 204 -22.29 1.65 9.05
N SER A 205 -22.95 2.65 9.64
CA SER A 205 -23.33 3.88 8.95
C SER A 205 -22.56 5.10 9.49
N PHE A 206 -22.08 5.92 8.56
CA PHE A 206 -21.26 7.10 8.80
C PHE A 206 -21.72 8.26 7.92
N ASP A 207 -21.31 9.47 8.27
CA ASP A 207 -21.44 10.63 7.39
C ASP A 207 -20.37 10.65 6.30
N LEU A 208 -19.20 10.09 6.62
CA LEU A 208 -18.03 10.03 5.76
C LEU A 208 -17.25 8.74 5.99
N VAL A 209 -16.88 8.07 4.90
CA VAL A 209 -15.93 6.96 4.92
C VAL A 209 -14.67 7.38 4.16
N VAL A 210 -13.52 7.29 4.83
CA VAL A 210 -12.19 7.55 4.27
C VAL A 210 -11.43 6.23 4.19
N VAL A 211 -10.92 5.89 3.00
CA VAL A 211 -10.14 4.66 2.79
C VAL A 211 -8.68 5.03 2.52
N GLY A 212 -7.78 4.58 3.39
CA GLY A 212 -6.35 4.87 3.35
C GLY A 212 -5.91 5.84 4.44
N GLY A 213 -5.30 5.30 5.50
CA GLY A 213 -4.77 6.01 6.68
C GLY A 213 -3.42 6.71 6.46
N GLY A 214 -3.13 7.19 5.25
CA GLY A 214 -1.98 8.06 4.99
C GLY A 214 -2.14 9.46 5.56
N MET A 215 -1.17 10.35 5.29
CA MET A 215 -1.28 11.76 5.71
C MET A 215 -2.52 12.46 5.12
N SER A 216 -2.90 12.13 3.88
CA SER A 216 -4.15 12.61 3.26
C SER A 216 -5.40 12.10 4.00
N GLY A 217 -5.51 10.79 4.25
CA GLY A 217 -6.68 10.24 4.93
C GLY A 217 -6.79 10.67 6.40
N CYS A 218 -5.67 10.76 7.13
CA CYS A 218 -5.66 11.31 8.48
C CYS A 218 -6.10 12.77 8.48
N GLY A 219 -5.56 13.60 7.57
CA GLY A 219 -5.96 14.99 7.42
C GLY A 219 -7.44 15.16 7.11
N ALA A 220 -7.99 14.33 6.21
CA ALA A 220 -9.41 14.33 5.87
C ALA A 220 -10.29 13.96 7.06
N ALA A 221 -9.94 12.88 7.77
CA ALA A 221 -10.71 12.40 8.91
C ALA A 221 -10.73 13.41 10.06
N LEU A 222 -9.58 14.00 10.39
CA LEU A 222 -9.47 15.03 11.44
C LEU A 222 -10.26 16.29 11.08
N ALA A 223 -10.13 16.79 9.85
CA ALA A 223 -10.86 17.97 9.39
C ALA A 223 -12.38 17.75 9.44
N ALA A 224 -12.88 16.66 8.88
CA ALA A 224 -14.29 16.30 8.93
C ALA A 224 -14.80 16.13 10.37
N ARG A 225 -14.06 15.42 11.21
CA ARG A 225 -14.45 15.16 12.60
C ARG A 225 -14.47 16.42 13.46
N SER A 226 -13.55 17.36 13.22
CA SER A 226 -13.53 18.66 13.90
C SER A 226 -14.80 19.49 13.69
N GLN A 227 -15.58 19.18 12.64
CA GLN A 227 -16.86 19.82 12.32
C GLN A 227 -18.07 18.92 12.67
N GLY A 228 -17.86 17.88 13.48
CA GLY A 228 -18.93 17.05 14.04
C GLY A 228 -19.41 15.90 13.15
N LEU A 229 -18.76 15.62 12.01
CA LEU A 229 -19.11 14.42 11.22
C LEU A 229 -18.81 13.13 11.99
N LYS A 230 -19.64 12.10 11.77
CA LYS A 230 -19.32 10.73 12.12
C LYS A 230 -18.47 10.12 11.00
N VAL A 231 -17.21 9.83 11.30
CA VAL A 231 -16.20 9.47 10.28
C VAL A 231 -15.63 8.09 10.57
N ALA A 232 -15.59 7.23 9.55
CA ALA A 232 -14.77 6.01 9.56
C ALA A 232 -13.46 6.25 8.79
N LEU A 233 -12.32 5.90 9.39
CA LEU A 233 -11.03 5.84 8.70
C LEU A 233 -10.54 4.39 8.62
N ILE A 234 -10.53 3.84 7.40
CA ILE A 234 -10.14 2.45 7.12
C ILE A 234 -8.68 2.41 6.67
N GLN A 235 -7.87 1.58 7.33
CA GLN A 235 -6.44 1.42 7.04
C GLN A 235 -6.03 -0.05 7.13
N ASP A 236 -5.40 -0.54 6.06
CA ASP A 236 -4.97 -1.94 5.92
C ASP A 236 -3.92 -2.34 6.94
N ARG A 237 -2.95 -1.46 7.23
CA ARG A 237 -1.84 -1.69 8.17
C ARG A 237 -2.21 -1.38 9.63
N PRO A 238 -1.41 -1.85 10.61
CA PRO A 238 -1.58 -1.56 12.04
C PRO A 238 -1.56 -0.07 12.44
N LEU A 239 -1.00 0.78 11.58
CA LEU A 239 -0.57 2.13 11.96
C LEU A 239 -1.04 3.14 10.91
N PHE A 240 -1.23 4.38 11.36
CA PHE A 240 -1.52 5.51 10.50
C PHE A 240 -0.22 6.22 10.04
N GLY A 241 -0.32 6.97 8.94
CA GLY A 241 0.75 7.80 8.38
C GLY A 241 1.26 7.37 7.01
N GLY A 242 0.84 6.22 6.47
CA GLY A 242 1.23 5.80 5.12
C GLY A 242 2.75 5.62 4.99
N ASN A 243 3.39 6.31 4.04
CA ASN A 243 4.87 6.25 3.89
C ASN A 243 5.61 6.94 5.05
N ALA A 244 4.93 7.80 5.83
CA ALA A 244 5.46 8.42 7.04
C ALA A 244 5.33 7.53 8.29
N SER A 245 4.82 6.31 8.14
CA SER A 245 4.77 5.33 9.22
C SER A 245 6.18 4.89 9.64
N GLN A 246 6.32 4.41 10.88
CA GLN A 246 7.58 3.82 11.36
C GLN A 246 8.02 2.54 10.60
N GLU A 247 7.13 1.97 9.78
CA GLU A 247 7.38 0.80 8.92
C GLU A 247 8.07 1.16 7.61
N ILE A 248 7.93 2.41 7.13
CA ILE A 248 8.51 2.89 5.86
C ILE A 248 9.49 4.04 6.09
N ARG A 249 9.23 4.93 7.05
CA ARG A 249 10.13 6.00 7.55
C ARG A 249 10.60 7.00 6.48
N VAL A 250 9.71 7.37 5.57
CA VAL A 250 9.88 8.56 4.73
C VAL A 250 9.37 9.76 5.55
N HIS A 251 10.19 10.80 5.73
CA HIS A 251 9.72 12.00 6.42
C HIS A 251 8.74 12.80 5.55
N THR A 252 7.82 13.52 6.18
CA THR A 252 6.89 14.42 5.50
C THR A 252 7.61 15.65 4.97
N LEU A 253 7.47 15.90 3.66
CA LEU A 253 7.92 17.12 2.99
C LEU A 253 6.72 17.90 2.46
N GLY A 254 7.00 19.13 2.02
CA GLY A 254 6.02 20.12 1.57
C GLY A 254 5.65 21.08 2.70
N ILE A 255 4.99 22.18 2.34
CA ILE A 255 4.49 23.14 3.32
C ILE A 255 3.19 22.64 3.97
N HIS A 256 2.89 23.14 5.17
CA HIS A 256 1.63 22.82 5.87
C HIS A 256 0.40 23.55 5.31
N GLY A 257 0.59 24.60 4.49
CA GLY A 257 -0.51 25.40 3.97
C GLY A 257 -1.34 26.06 5.06
N TYR A 258 -2.64 26.24 4.80
CA TYR A 258 -3.56 26.97 5.68
C TYR A 258 -4.23 26.11 6.77
N GLY A 259 -4.35 24.79 6.55
CA GLY A 259 -4.80 23.81 7.56
C GLY A 259 -3.68 23.33 8.50
N SER A 260 -2.77 24.22 8.89
CA SER A 260 -1.47 23.82 9.45
C SER A 260 -1.55 23.08 10.79
N ASP A 261 -2.55 23.39 11.62
CA ASP A 261 -2.63 22.88 12.98
C ASP A 261 -2.98 21.39 12.98
N ILE A 262 -3.89 20.98 12.08
CA ILE A 262 -4.20 19.58 11.84
C ILE A 262 -2.96 18.85 11.30
N LEU A 263 -2.20 19.44 10.36
CA LEU A 263 -1.03 18.74 9.82
C LEU A 263 0.10 18.58 10.83
N LYS A 264 0.42 19.63 11.61
CA LYS A 264 1.49 19.58 12.62
C LYS A 264 1.24 18.54 13.71
N SER A 265 -0.02 18.18 13.97
CA SER A 265 -0.35 17.13 14.96
C SER A 265 -0.10 15.71 14.44
N ILE A 266 0.10 15.51 13.13
CA ILE A 266 0.29 14.19 12.51
C ILE A 266 1.54 14.06 11.62
N ASP A 267 2.21 15.16 11.28
CA ASP A 267 3.40 15.18 10.42
C ASP A 267 4.63 14.54 11.08
N THR A 268 5.77 14.58 10.39
CA THR A 268 7.06 14.19 10.95
C THR A 268 8.07 15.33 10.88
N TYR A 269 9.00 15.36 11.83
CA TYR A 269 10.25 16.08 11.64
C TYR A 269 11.06 15.50 10.47
N HIS A 270 11.90 16.32 9.85
CA HIS A 270 12.77 15.89 8.76
C HIS A 270 13.99 15.13 9.32
N TYR A 271 13.83 13.82 9.50
CA TYR A 271 14.93 12.91 9.79
C TYR A 271 15.58 12.37 8.51
N PRO A 272 16.84 11.88 8.58
CA PRO A 272 17.38 11.02 7.52
C PRO A 272 16.41 9.88 7.19
N ASN A 273 16.30 9.51 5.91
CA ASN A 273 15.37 8.46 5.51
C ASN A 273 15.71 7.13 6.19
N GLY A 274 14.71 6.45 6.76
CA GLY A 274 14.90 5.22 7.52
C GLY A 274 15.25 5.40 9.01
N ASP A 275 15.45 6.63 9.49
CA ASP A 275 15.85 6.89 10.87
C ASP A 275 14.80 6.41 11.89
N GLN A 276 15.26 5.77 12.97
CA GLN A 276 14.41 5.26 14.04
C GLN A 276 13.64 6.36 14.78
N LYS A 277 14.11 7.62 14.76
CA LYS A 277 13.41 8.77 15.35
C LYS A 277 12.03 9.02 14.74
N ALA A 278 11.74 8.52 13.54
CA ALA A 278 10.39 8.52 12.97
C ALA A 278 9.34 7.87 13.90
N LYS A 279 9.76 7.01 14.84
CA LYS A 279 8.88 6.45 15.88
C LYS A 279 8.31 7.50 16.83
N ILE A 280 9.04 8.59 17.09
CA ILE A 280 8.58 9.68 17.96
C ILE A 280 7.33 10.33 17.33
N ASP A 281 7.42 10.66 16.04
CA ASP A 281 6.30 11.22 15.30
C ASP A 281 5.19 10.20 15.03
N GLN A 282 5.51 8.90 14.95
CA GLN A 282 4.47 7.87 14.95
C GLN A 282 3.65 7.92 16.23
N VAL A 283 4.28 7.96 17.41
CA VAL A 283 3.57 8.04 18.70
C VAL A 283 2.71 9.30 18.77
N LYS A 284 3.25 10.45 18.33
CA LYS A 284 2.50 11.71 18.21
C LYS A 284 1.24 11.53 17.37
N ARG A 285 1.38 10.96 16.17
CA ARG A 285 0.27 10.75 15.23
C ARG A 285 -0.78 9.80 15.79
N GLU A 286 -0.38 8.64 16.31
CA GLU A 286 -1.31 7.66 16.88
C GLU A 286 -2.11 8.26 18.05
N LYS A 287 -1.44 9.03 18.92
CA LYS A 287 -2.10 9.75 20.00
C LYS A 287 -3.14 10.73 19.47
N THR A 288 -2.74 11.59 18.51
CA THR A 288 -3.66 12.55 17.87
C THR A 288 -4.87 11.85 17.26
N MET A 289 -4.68 10.74 16.55
CA MET A 289 -5.77 10.01 15.93
C MET A 289 -6.68 9.38 16.99
N ALA A 290 -6.13 8.77 18.04
CA ALA A 290 -6.92 8.17 19.12
C ALA A 290 -7.77 9.21 19.88
N GLU A 291 -7.24 10.42 20.09
CA GLU A 291 -7.92 11.52 20.79
C GLU A 291 -8.92 12.29 19.89
N SER A 292 -8.97 12.00 18.59
CA SER A 292 -9.78 12.76 17.63
C SER A 292 -11.28 12.46 17.68
N GLY A 293 -11.66 11.31 18.25
CA GLY A 293 -13.03 10.79 18.19
C GLY A 293 -13.47 10.30 16.81
N VAL A 294 -12.56 10.16 15.83
CA VAL A 294 -12.80 9.42 14.58
C VAL A 294 -12.93 7.93 14.92
N ASP A 295 -13.83 7.21 14.25
CA ASP A 295 -13.89 5.75 14.35
C ASP A 295 -12.76 5.14 13.51
N LEU A 296 -11.74 4.65 14.19
CA LEU A 296 -10.49 4.15 13.60
C LEU A 296 -10.57 2.65 13.31
N PHE A 297 -10.44 2.28 12.04
CA PHE A 297 -10.39 0.90 11.57
C PHE A 297 -9.00 0.60 11.00
N ALA A 298 -7.97 0.63 11.85
CA ALA A 298 -6.67 0.04 11.54
C ALA A 298 -6.80 -1.48 11.38
N HIS A 299 -5.86 -2.13 10.69
CA HIS A 299 -5.95 -3.56 10.36
C HIS A 299 -7.20 -3.97 9.56
N HIS A 300 -7.75 -3.08 8.74
CA HIS A 300 -8.89 -3.38 7.88
C HIS A 300 -8.54 -3.10 6.43
N THR A 301 -8.43 -4.16 5.63
CA THR A 301 -8.14 -4.06 4.20
C THR A 301 -9.44 -3.91 3.43
N ALA A 302 -9.63 -2.80 2.73
CA ALA A 302 -10.75 -2.65 1.81
C ALA A 302 -10.69 -3.75 0.74
N CYS A 303 -11.82 -4.43 0.51
CA CYS A 303 -11.86 -5.65 -0.32
C CYS A 303 -13.14 -5.80 -1.15
N GLY A 304 -14.03 -4.81 -1.10
CA GLY A 304 -15.30 -4.85 -1.81
C GLY A 304 -15.99 -3.49 -1.83
N ILE A 305 -16.89 -3.32 -2.79
CA ILE A 305 -17.74 -2.13 -2.88
C ILE A 305 -19.15 -2.50 -3.35
N GLU A 306 -20.11 -1.63 -3.05
CA GLU A 306 -21.46 -1.62 -3.61
C GLU A 306 -21.71 -0.24 -4.20
N LYS A 307 -22.31 -0.17 -5.41
CA LYS A 307 -22.68 1.10 -6.04
C LYS A 307 -23.98 0.98 -6.81
N GLN A 308 -24.65 2.11 -7.00
CA GLN A 308 -25.82 2.24 -7.88
C GLN A 308 -25.60 3.44 -8.81
N GLY A 309 -25.59 3.19 -10.12
CA GLY A 309 -25.26 4.24 -11.10
C GLY A 309 -23.87 4.83 -10.84
N ASP A 310 -23.80 6.15 -10.68
CA ASP A 310 -22.56 6.89 -10.39
C ASP A 310 -22.28 7.06 -8.88
N LYS A 311 -23.05 6.40 -8.01
CA LYS A 311 -23.00 6.59 -6.55
C LYS A 311 -22.55 5.34 -5.82
N ILE A 312 -21.49 5.45 -5.04
CA ILE A 312 -21.04 4.40 -4.11
C ILE A 312 -22.02 4.33 -2.94
N LEU A 313 -22.49 3.13 -2.60
CA LEU A 313 -23.40 2.86 -1.50
C LEU A 313 -22.66 2.36 -0.25
N SER A 314 -21.66 1.50 -0.45
CA SER A 314 -20.86 0.95 0.64
C SER A 314 -19.47 0.49 0.20
N VAL A 315 -18.57 0.41 1.18
CA VAL A 315 -17.27 -0.26 1.07
C VAL A 315 -17.25 -1.41 2.07
N GLU A 316 -16.70 -2.55 1.67
CA GLU A 316 -16.37 -3.63 2.59
C GLU A 316 -14.89 -3.62 2.92
N ALA A 317 -14.58 -3.85 4.19
CA ALA A 317 -13.21 -4.07 4.64
C ALA A 317 -13.11 -5.32 5.50
N ARG A 318 -12.05 -6.10 5.25
CA ARG A 318 -11.73 -7.33 5.96
C ARG A 318 -10.71 -7.05 7.05
N GLU A 319 -11.00 -7.46 8.27
CA GLU A 319 -10.06 -7.44 9.38
C GLU A 319 -8.87 -8.39 9.08
N VAL A 320 -7.64 -7.89 9.22
CA VAL A 320 -6.42 -8.60 8.83
C VAL A 320 -6.20 -9.92 9.58
N LYS A 321 -6.51 -9.95 10.87
CA LYS A 321 -6.28 -11.13 11.74
C LYS A 321 -7.48 -12.08 11.78
N GLY A 322 -8.66 -11.57 12.14
CA GLY A 322 -9.86 -12.40 12.28
C GLY A 322 -10.54 -12.71 10.96
N GLY A 323 -10.21 -12.00 9.88
CA GLY A 323 -10.80 -12.21 8.56
C GLY A 323 -12.26 -11.76 8.45
N LYS A 324 -12.84 -11.15 9.50
CA LYS A 324 -14.24 -10.72 9.50
C LYS A 324 -14.43 -9.52 8.59
N ILE A 325 -15.56 -9.49 7.89
CA ILE A 325 -15.91 -8.38 7.01
C ILE A 325 -16.89 -7.45 7.71
N LYS A 326 -16.60 -6.16 7.63
CA LYS A 326 -17.52 -5.06 7.98
C LYS A 326 -17.89 -4.31 6.71
N ARG A 327 -19.13 -3.82 6.65
CA ARG A 327 -19.66 -2.99 5.56
C ARG A 327 -19.90 -1.58 6.05
N PHE A 328 -19.33 -0.61 5.34
CA PHE A 328 -19.30 0.80 5.71
C PHE A 328 -20.15 1.59 4.71
N ARG A 329 -21.28 2.13 5.17
CA ARG A 329 -22.19 2.97 4.39
C ARG A 329 -21.96 4.45 4.71
N ALA A 330 -21.93 5.28 3.68
CA ALA A 330 -21.87 6.73 3.82
C ALA A 330 -22.46 7.42 2.59
N PRO A 331 -22.94 8.68 2.72
CA PRO A 331 -23.34 9.47 1.57
C PRO A 331 -22.14 9.92 0.74
N VAL A 332 -20.95 10.06 1.34
CA VAL A 332 -19.72 10.56 0.71
C VAL A 332 -18.53 9.66 1.08
N PHE A 333 -17.65 9.43 0.10
CA PHE A 333 -16.43 8.64 0.27
C PHE A 333 -15.19 9.45 -0.15
N ILE A 334 -14.06 9.21 0.51
CA ILE A 334 -12.74 9.73 0.11
C ILE A 334 -11.79 8.56 -0.14
N ASP A 335 -11.29 8.47 -1.38
CA ASP A 335 -10.15 7.62 -1.71
C ASP A 335 -8.84 8.33 -1.33
N ALA A 336 -8.20 7.82 -0.28
CA ALA A 336 -6.90 8.25 0.20
C ALA A 336 -5.90 7.08 0.21
N THR A 337 -6.17 6.02 -0.57
CA THR A 337 -5.34 4.80 -0.61
C THR A 337 -3.98 5.04 -1.23
N GLY A 338 -3.83 6.11 -2.01
CA GLY A 338 -2.66 6.37 -2.85
C GLY A 338 -2.63 5.53 -4.13
N ASP A 339 -3.22 4.33 -4.10
CA ASP A 339 -3.40 3.42 -5.24
C ASP A 339 -4.67 3.68 -6.06
N GLY A 340 -5.56 4.55 -5.58
CA GLY A 340 -6.83 4.86 -6.22
C GLY A 340 -7.77 3.67 -6.26
N TRP A 341 -7.70 2.76 -5.27
CA TRP A 341 -8.41 1.49 -5.28
C TRP A 341 -9.92 1.67 -5.29
N LEU A 342 -10.43 2.56 -4.44
CA LEU A 342 -11.87 2.77 -4.32
C LEU A 342 -12.43 3.37 -5.61
N GLY A 343 -11.75 4.39 -6.15
CA GLY A 343 -12.13 4.96 -7.44
C GLY A 343 -12.06 3.96 -8.57
N TYR A 344 -10.98 3.19 -8.64
CA TYR A 344 -10.79 2.15 -9.65
C TYR A 344 -11.92 1.11 -9.62
N TRP A 345 -12.23 0.55 -8.45
CA TRP A 345 -13.31 -0.43 -8.29
C TRP A 345 -14.70 0.14 -8.60
N ALA A 346 -14.93 1.42 -8.28
CA ALA A 346 -16.20 2.09 -8.54
C ALA A 346 -16.39 2.50 -10.01
N GLY A 347 -15.36 2.35 -10.85
CA GLY A 347 -15.39 2.74 -12.26
C GLY A 347 -15.08 4.21 -12.50
N ALA A 348 -14.34 4.86 -11.61
CA ALA A 348 -13.82 6.20 -11.86
C ALA A 348 -12.85 6.16 -13.05
N ASP A 349 -12.89 7.20 -13.89
CA ASP A 349 -11.87 7.39 -14.91
C ASP A 349 -10.49 7.54 -14.25
N TYR A 350 -9.47 6.89 -14.80
CA TYR A 350 -8.12 6.91 -14.24
C TYR A 350 -7.05 6.88 -15.33
N ARG A 351 -5.82 7.19 -14.92
CA ARG A 351 -4.60 7.04 -15.71
C ARG A 351 -3.54 6.30 -14.90
N TYR A 352 -2.59 5.69 -15.60
CA TYR A 352 -1.40 5.07 -15.04
C TYR A 352 -0.25 5.32 -16.02
N GLY A 353 0.98 5.44 -15.52
CA GLY A 353 2.16 5.64 -16.35
C GLY A 353 2.45 7.11 -16.68
N ARG A 354 3.25 7.36 -17.72
CA ARG A 354 3.58 8.72 -18.20
C ARG A 354 2.80 9.03 -19.46
N GLU A 355 2.19 10.21 -19.49
CA GLU A 355 1.56 10.75 -20.70
C GLU A 355 2.58 11.08 -21.78
N ALA A 356 2.16 10.97 -23.05
CA ALA A 356 2.90 11.52 -24.17
C ALA A 356 3.09 13.03 -23.98
N ALA A 357 4.28 13.55 -24.30
CA ALA A 357 4.64 14.96 -24.15
C ALA A 357 3.66 15.91 -24.86
N SER A 358 3.11 15.48 -26.00
CA SER A 358 2.15 16.22 -26.80
C SER A 358 0.75 16.30 -26.17
N GLN A 359 0.40 15.41 -25.25
CA GLN A 359 -0.97 15.32 -24.72
C GLN A 359 -1.32 16.50 -23.80
N HIS A 360 -0.36 16.96 -22.99
CA HIS A 360 -0.51 18.09 -22.07
C HIS A 360 0.54 19.19 -22.30
N ASN A 361 1.32 19.06 -23.38
CA ASN A 361 2.42 19.96 -23.72
C ASN A 361 3.47 20.09 -22.59
N GLU A 362 3.76 19.00 -21.87
CA GLU A 362 4.66 18.99 -20.71
C GLU A 362 6.10 18.58 -21.05
N GLY A 363 6.43 18.49 -22.35
CA GLY A 363 7.78 18.18 -22.81
C GLY A 363 8.83 19.20 -22.35
N TRP A 364 10.04 18.73 -22.06
CA TRP A 364 11.15 19.58 -21.67
C TRP A 364 12.49 19.09 -22.21
N ASP A 365 13.10 19.87 -23.11
CA ASP A 365 14.33 19.52 -23.84
C ASP A 365 15.49 19.07 -22.94
N LYS A 366 15.61 19.67 -21.75
CA LYS A 366 16.70 19.37 -20.80
C LYS A 366 16.76 17.87 -20.44
N TYR A 367 15.61 17.22 -20.33
CA TYR A 367 15.51 15.82 -19.92
C TYR A 367 14.85 14.92 -20.97
N GLY A 368 14.21 15.49 -22.00
CA GLY A 368 13.61 14.78 -23.12
C GLY A 368 12.64 13.68 -22.69
N GLU A 369 12.77 12.50 -23.30
CA GLU A 369 11.96 11.29 -23.05
C GLU A 369 11.94 10.81 -21.58
N LEU A 370 12.91 11.25 -20.75
CA LEU A 370 12.88 10.92 -19.32
C LEU A 370 11.83 11.74 -18.57
N TRP A 371 11.57 12.97 -19.00
CA TRP A 371 10.60 13.86 -18.38
C TRP A 371 9.18 13.56 -18.85
N SER A 372 8.99 13.55 -20.17
CA SER A 372 7.74 13.14 -20.82
C SER A 372 8.09 12.42 -22.11
N PRO A 373 7.66 11.15 -22.27
CA PRO A 373 7.98 10.38 -23.46
C PRO A 373 7.20 10.89 -24.69
N LYS A 374 7.68 10.57 -25.89
CA LYS A 374 6.95 10.89 -27.14
C LYS A 374 5.62 10.13 -27.22
N GLU A 375 5.63 8.87 -26.82
CA GLU A 375 4.44 8.00 -26.72
C GLU A 375 4.19 7.67 -25.25
N ALA A 376 2.92 7.54 -24.86
CA ALA A 376 2.59 7.19 -23.49
C ALA A 376 3.17 5.82 -23.12
N ASP A 377 3.64 5.68 -21.87
CA ASP A 377 4.22 4.43 -21.37
C ASP A 377 3.76 4.10 -19.95
N ASN A 378 4.18 2.95 -19.43
CA ASN A 378 3.75 2.42 -18.14
C ASN A 378 4.70 2.79 -16.99
N ARG A 379 5.73 3.60 -17.24
CA ARG A 379 6.70 3.97 -16.22
C ARG A 379 6.08 4.98 -15.25
N VAL A 380 6.46 4.90 -13.99
CA VAL A 380 6.06 5.85 -12.94
C VAL A 380 7.24 6.08 -12.01
N MET A 381 7.12 7.04 -11.10
CA MET A 381 8.03 7.12 -9.95
C MET A 381 7.88 5.84 -9.12
N GLY A 382 9.02 5.24 -8.78
CA GLY A 382 9.06 3.87 -8.30
C GLY A 382 8.68 3.71 -6.84
N THR A 383 8.81 2.48 -6.38
CA THR A 383 8.66 2.11 -4.97
C THR A 383 10.00 2.13 -4.28
N SER A 384 10.10 2.87 -3.18
CA SER A 384 11.31 2.88 -2.34
C SER A 384 11.25 1.79 -1.27
N VAL A 385 12.40 1.16 -1.01
CA VAL A 385 12.62 0.31 0.18
C VAL A 385 13.79 0.91 0.95
N LEU A 386 13.47 1.58 2.06
CA LEU A 386 14.46 2.25 2.88
C LEU A 386 15.14 1.28 3.85
N TRP A 387 16.40 1.56 4.16
CA TRP A 387 17.18 0.71 5.06
C TRP A 387 18.37 1.46 5.64
N ASN A 388 18.88 0.98 6.77
CA ASN A 388 20.13 1.46 7.37
C ASN A 388 20.91 0.37 8.11
N SER A 389 22.19 0.64 8.30
CA SER A 389 23.08 -0.12 9.19
C SER A 389 23.54 0.75 10.34
N GLU A 390 24.06 0.10 11.38
CA GLU A 390 24.76 0.76 12.46
C GLU A 390 26.15 0.16 12.65
N ARG A 391 27.10 1.00 13.05
CA ARG A 391 28.43 0.56 13.48
C ARG A 391 28.34 0.11 14.93
N THR A 392 28.91 -1.06 15.22
CA THR A 392 29.02 -1.58 16.59
C THR A 392 30.47 -1.53 17.09
N ASN A 393 30.71 -1.94 18.34
CA ASN A 393 32.04 -1.95 18.94
C ASN A 393 32.87 -3.19 18.57
N GLN A 394 32.28 -4.14 17.83
CA GLN A 394 32.92 -5.40 17.48
C GLN A 394 32.60 -5.79 16.04
N ARG A 395 33.34 -6.74 15.47
CA ARG A 395 33.02 -7.29 14.14
C ARG A 395 31.61 -7.89 14.16
N GLN A 396 30.90 -7.74 13.06
CA GLN A 396 29.56 -8.30 12.84
C GLN A 396 29.60 -9.07 11.52
N ASP A 397 29.22 -10.35 11.54
CA ASP A 397 29.15 -11.14 10.32
C ASP A 397 27.78 -10.96 9.65
N PHE A 398 27.76 -11.22 8.34
CA PHE A 398 26.55 -11.22 7.53
C PHE A 398 26.58 -12.46 6.62
N PRO A 399 25.47 -13.20 6.48
CA PRO A 399 25.46 -14.41 5.66
C PRO A 399 25.85 -14.15 4.21
N GLU A 400 26.34 -15.19 3.53
CA GLU A 400 26.45 -15.15 2.08
C GLU A 400 25.06 -15.14 1.45
N VAL A 401 24.90 -14.32 0.40
CA VAL A 401 23.61 -14.09 -0.26
C VAL A 401 23.75 -14.23 -1.78
N PRO A 402 24.11 -15.43 -2.29
CA PRO A 402 24.30 -15.65 -3.73
C PRO A 402 23.04 -15.29 -4.54
N TRP A 403 21.86 -15.53 -3.98
CA TRP A 403 20.55 -15.17 -4.54
C TRP A 403 20.31 -13.67 -4.75
N ALA A 404 21.03 -12.83 -3.99
CA ALA A 404 20.97 -11.37 -4.09
C ALA A 404 21.95 -10.80 -5.13
N MET A 405 23.02 -11.53 -5.45
CA MET A 405 24.10 -11.07 -6.33
C MET A 405 23.68 -10.82 -7.78
N PRO A 406 22.73 -11.54 -8.40
CA PRO A 406 22.27 -11.22 -9.74
C PRO A 406 21.67 -9.81 -9.86
N VAL A 407 21.11 -9.28 -8.77
CA VAL A 407 20.57 -7.90 -8.73
C VAL A 407 21.66 -6.93 -8.30
N ALA A 408 22.31 -7.16 -7.16
CA ALA A 408 23.28 -6.20 -6.60
C ALA A 408 24.59 -6.11 -7.41
N GLY A 409 24.95 -7.16 -8.15
CA GLY A 409 26.23 -7.27 -8.85
C GLY A 409 27.41 -7.03 -7.90
N LYS A 410 28.24 -6.03 -8.24
CA LYS A 410 29.38 -5.58 -7.41
C LYS A 410 29.08 -4.33 -6.58
N HIS A 411 27.87 -3.80 -6.66
CA HIS A 411 27.50 -2.58 -5.93
C HIS A 411 27.65 -2.82 -4.42
N ALA A 412 28.24 -1.86 -3.71
CA ALA A 412 28.53 -1.96 -2.28
C ALA A 412 27.99 -0.73 -1.55
N ALA A 413 27.13 -0.95 -0.55
CA ALA A 413 26.57 0.12 0.27
C ALA A 413 26.42 -0.33 1.72
N SER A 414 26.55 0.61 2.66
CA SER A 414 26.31 0.38 4.08
C SER A 414 25.05 1.08 4.61
N LYS A 415 24.36 1.87 3.79
CA LYS A 415 23.09 2.50 4.15
C LYS A 415 22.28 2.84 2.90
N GLY A 416 20.96 2.89 3.07
CA GLY A 416 20.01 3.36 2.09
C GLY A 416 19.79 4.86 2.14
N GLU A 417 19.05 5.35 1.15
CA GLU A 417 18.54 6.73 1.06
C GLU A 417 17.33 6.73 0.09
N TRP A 418 16.62 7.85 -0.06
CA TRP A 418 15.41 7.95 -0.88
C TRP A 418 15.53 7.41 -2.31
N PHE A 419 16.73 7.41 -2.88
CA PHE A 419 17.00 6.97 -4.25
C PHE A 419 17.10 5.46 -4.42
N TRP A 420 17.00 4.69 -3.32
CA TRP A 420 16.79 3.24 -3.34
C TRP A 420 15.33 2.99 -3.71
N GLU A 421 15.07 3.06 -5.02
CA GLU A 421 13.76 3.14 -5.62
C GLU A 421 13.79 2.46 -6.98
N TYR A 422 12.81 1.59 -7.21
CA TYR A 422 12.73 0.80 -8.43
C TYR A 422 11.38 0.96 -9.13
N SER A 423 11.47 1.18 -10.44
CA SER A 423 10.36 1.08 -11.38
C SER A 423 10.92 0.51 -12.68
N ASP A 424 10.13 -0.35 -13.30
CA ASP A 424 10.35 -0.79 -14.67
C ASP A 424 9.12 -0.44 -15.51
N ASN A 425 9.27 -0.35 -16.83
CA ASN A 425 8.12 -0.13 -17.71
C ASN A 425 7.29 -1.40 -17.87
N ASP A 426 7.89 -2.57 -17.63
CA ASP A 426 7.24 -3.87 -17.75
C ASP A 426 6.60 -4.35 -16.44
N LEU A 427 6.76 -3.57 -15.35
CA LEU A 427 6.24 -3.90 -14.01
C LEU A 427 5.25 -2.84 -13.53
N ASN A 428 4.05 -3.27 -13.17
CA ASN A 428 3.05 -2.42 -12.56
C ASN A 428 3.29 -2.27 -11.05
N GLN A 429 3.34 -1.04 -10.54
CA GLN A 429 3.60 -0.75 -9.11
C GLN A 429 2.49 -1.23 -8.16
N ILE A 430 1.33 -1.62 -8.69
CA ILE A 430 0.24 -2.23 -7.93
C ILE A 430 0.30 -3.75 -8.10
N GLU A 431 0.21 -4.24 -9.33
CA GLU A 431 0.03 -5.67 -9.59
C GLU A 431 1.31 -6.49 -9.37
N ASP A 432 2.48 -5.89 -9.57
CA ASP A 432 3.78 -6.54 -9.39
C ASP A 432 4.52 -6.01 -8.13
N ALA A 433 3.78 -5.44 -7.18
CA ALA A 433 4.33 -4.78 -5.98
C ALA A 433 5.23 -5.70 -5.15
N GLU A 434 4.87 -6.98 -5.01
CA GLU A 434 5.67 -7.98 -4.30
C GLU A 434 7.02 -8.21 -5.01
N THR A 435 6.99 -8.41 -6.32
CA THR A 435 8.19 -8.57 -7.18
C THR A 435 9.10 -7.35 -7.09
N ILE A 436 8.53 -6.14 -7.16
CA ILE A 436 9.28 -4.88 -7.06
C ILE A 436 9.98 -4.74 -5.70
N ARG A 437 9.27 -5.05 -4.60
CA ARG A 437 9.87 -5.06 -3.26
C ARG A 437 11.00 -6.09 -3.18
N ASP A 438 10.77 -7.29 -3.68
CA ASP A 438 11.70 -8.40 -3.55
C ASP A 438 12.98 -8.15 -4.37
N HIS A 439 12.87 -7.51 -5.53
CA HIS A 439 14.01 -6.98 -6.29
C HIS A 439 14.83 -5.99 -5.45
N MET A 440 14.16 -5.07 -4.77
CA MET A 440 14.82 -4.13 -3.86
C MET A 440 15.48 -4.81 -2.65
N LEU A 441 14.86 -5.84 -2.06
CA LEU A 441 15.47 -6.62 -0.98
C LEU A 441 16.76 -7.30 -1.45
N ARG A 442 16.76 -7.91 -2.63
CA ARG A 442 17.96 -8.48 -3.26
C ARG A 442 19.04 -7.43 -3.48
N ALA A 443 18.68 -6.26 -4.01
CA ALA A 443 19.62 -5.15 -4.18
C ALA A 443 20.25 -4.72 -2.84
N ILE A 444 19.45 -4.60 -1.78
CA ILE A 444 19.89 -4.15 -0.45
C ILE A 444 20.81 -5.17 0.21
N PHE A 445 20.36 -6.43 0.33
CA PHE A 445 21.13 -7.47 1.01
C PHE A 445 22.43 -7.79 0.25
N GLY A 446 22.38 -7.83 -1.08
CA GLY A 446 23.58 -8.04 -1.88
C GLY A 446 24.56 -6.86 -1.79
N SER A 447 24.05 -5.62 -1.80
CA SER A 447 24.90 -4.44 -1.65
C SER A 447 25.55 -4.35 -0.27
N PHE A 448 24.83 -4.73 0.78
CA PHE A 448 25.38 -4.80 2.13
C PHE A 448 26.45 -5.88 2.24
N ALA A 449 26.18 -7.10 1.71
CA ALA A 449 27.17 -8.18 1.67
C ALA A 449 28.45 -7.77 0.93
N ASN A 450 28.34 -7.07 -0.19
CA ASN A 450 29.50 -6.51 -0.90
C ASN A 450 30.26 -5.47 -0.06
N ALA A 451 29.56 -4.61 0.69
CA ALA A 451 30.21 -3.66 1.59
C ALA A 451 31.00 -4.36 2.71
N LYS A 452 30.50 -5.49 3.24
CA LYS A 452 31.18 -6.27 4.29
C LYS A 452 32.55 -6.84 3.87
N LYS A 453 32.83 -6.92 2.56
CA LYS A 453 34.16 -7.31 2.04
C LYS A 453 35.24 -6.26 2.35
N ASN A 454 34.86 -5.01 2.61
CA ASN A 454 35.79 -3.97 3.04
C ASN A 454 35.91 -3.95 4.58
N PRO A 455 37.13 -4.07 5.15
CA PRO A 455 37.36 -4.06 6.60
C PRO A 455 36.76 -2.86 7.33
N LYS A 456 36.63 -1.70 6.66
CA LYS A 456 35.97 -0.50 7.21
C LYS A 456 34.56 -0.78 7.74
N TYR A 457 33.81 -1.67 7.08
CA TYR A 457 32.44 -2.03 7.40
C TYR A 457 32.33 -3.35 8.18
N ALA A 458 33.45 -3.98 8.56
CA ALA A 458 33.47 -5.17 9.42
C ALA A 458 32.65 -5.01 10.72
N PRO A 459 32.63 -3.85 11.42
CA PRO A 459 31.82 -3.68 12.62
C PRO A 459 30.35 -3.30 12.36
N ASN A 460 29.94 -3.09 11.11
CA ASN A 460 28.57 -2.71 10.78
C ASN A 460 27.62 -3.92 10.74
N ARG A 461 26.40 -3.75 11.23
CA ARG A 461 25.28 -4.68 11.04
C ARG A 461 24.06 -3.96 10.48
N LEU A 462 23.22 -4.66 9.71
CA LEU A 462 21.90 -4.14 9.35
C LEU A 462 21.11 -3.87 10.64
N LYS A 463 20.56 -2.66 10.73
CA LYS A 463 19.75 -2.24 11.87
C LYS A 463 18.27 -2.35 11.53
N TRP A 464 17.92 -1.95 10.32
CA TRP A 464 16.54 -1.94 9.85
C TRP A 464 16.49 -1.90 8.32
N VAL A 465 15.61 -2.71 7.75
CA VAL A 465 15.17 -2.68 6.35
C VAL A 465 13.64 -2.59 6.40
N ALA A 466 13.04 -1.77 5.54
CA ALA A 466 11.59 -1.76 5.40
C ALA A 466 11.13 -3.09 4.77
N TYR A 467 10.19 -3.78 5.41
CA TYR A 467 9.61 -5.02 4.85
C TYR A 467 8.42 -4.74 3.91
N VAL A 468 8.00 -3.48 3.84
CA VAL A 468 6.93 -2.95 3.01
C VAL A 468 7.46 -1.85 2.09
N GLY A 469 6.89 -1.74 0.89
CA GLY A 469 7.28 -0.73 -0.09
C GLY A 469 6.64 0.63 0.17
N GLY A 470 7.42 1.70 -0.03
CA GLY A 470 6.94 3.08 -0.06
C GLY A 470 6.67 3.55 -1.48
N LYS A 471 5.46 3.28 -2.00
CA LYS A 471 5.05 3.66 -3.36
C LYS A 471 4.99 5.19 -3.50
N ARG A 472 5.54 5.74 -4.59
CA ARG A 472 5.51 7.19 -4.91
C ARG A 472 4.39 7.57 -5.87
N GLU A 473 4.02 6.67 -6.76
CA GLU A 473 3.07 6.91 -7.81
C GLU A 473 2.48 5.61 -8.31
N THR A 474 1.17 5.61 -8.57
CA THR A 474 0.44 4.49 -9.15
C THR A 474 -0.72 5.02 -10.01
N ARG A 475 -1.98 4.70 -9.72
CA ARG A 475 -3.13 5.22 -10.47
C ARG A 475 -3.44 6.66 -10.04
N ARG A 476 -3.72 7.51 -11.02
CA ARG A 476 -4.23 8.87 -10.84
C ARG A 476 -5.68 8.89 -11.31
N LEU A 477 -6.63 9.22 -10.43
CA LEU A 477 -8.06 9.28 -10.74
C LEU A 477 -8.41 10.62 -11.41
N MET A 478 -9.44 10.67 -12.25
CA MET A 478 -9.74 11.86 -13.06
C MET A 478 -10.88 12.69 -12.48
N GLY A 479 -10.61 13.98 -12.28
CA GLY A 479 -11.57 15.01 -11.88
C GLY A 479 -11.91 15.96 -13.04
N ASP A 480 -12.66 17.02 -12.74
CA ASP A 480 -13.02 18.03 -13.74
C ASP A 480 -11.81 18.88 -14.17
N HIS A 481 -10.72 18.90 -13.38
CA HIS A 481 -9.42 19.46 -13.76
C HIS A 481 -8.31 18.45 -13.54
N ILE A 482 -7.58 18.16 -14.60
CA ILE A 482 -6.34 17.37 -14.55
C ILE A 482 -5.21 18.36 -14.29
N TYR A 483 -4.66 18.34 -13.10
CA TYR A 483 -3.56 19.22 -12.72
C TYR A 483 -2.27 18.83 -13.46
N ASP A 484 -1.64 19.80 -14.12
CA ASP A 484 -0.41 19.58 -14.90
C ASP A 484 0.77 20.41 -14.36
N MET A 485 1.93 20.24 -14.97
CA MET A 485 3.14 20.99 -14.66
C MET A 485 2.96 22.49 -14.92
N HIS A 486 2.22 22.88 -15.96
CA HIS A 486 2.02 24.28 -16.32
C HIS A 486 1.30 25.04 -15.22
N ASP A 487 0.31 24.42 -14.59
CA ASP A 487 -0.38 24.98 -13.42
C ASP A 487 0.63 25.32 -12.30
N ALA A 488 1.61 24.43 -12.05
CA ALA A 488 2.65 24.63 -11.05
C ALA A 488 3.67 25.70 -11.45
N VAL A 489 4.24 25.63 -12.67
CA VAL A 489 5.36 26.49 -13.09
C VAL A 489 4.91 27.89 -13.48
N LYS A 490 3.69 28.04 -14.02
CA LYS A 490 3.07 29.35 -14.29
C LYS A 490 2.42 29.92 -13.04
N ARG A 491 2.38 29.16 -11.94
CA ARG A 491 1.75 29.53 -10.66
C ARG A 491 0.32 30.01 -10.89
N ARG A 492 -0.44 29.21 -11.64
CA ARG A 492 -1.79 29.57 -12.06
C ARG A 492 -2.65 29.83 -10.84
N GLU A 493 -3.39 30.93 -10.86
CA GLU A 493 -4.40 31.22 -9.86
C GLU A 493 -5.69 30.46 -10.21
N PHE A 494 -6.32 29.89 -9.19
CA PHE A 494 -7.60 29.21 -9.32
C PHE A 494 -8.60 29.83 -8.34
N PRO A 495 -9.80 30.20 -8.80
CA PRO A 495 -10.85 30.72 -7.91
C PRO A 495 -11.28 29.66 -6.87
N ASP A 496 -11.06 28.38 -7.19
CA ASP A 496 -11.31 27.22 -6.35
C ASP A 496 -10.04 26.60 -5.78
N ALA A 497 -8.92 27.34 -5.67
CA ALA A 497 -7.71 26.87 -5.01
C ALA A 497 -8.00 26.50 -3.54
N VAL A 498 -7.56 25.30 -3.13
CA VAL A 498 -7.73 24.78 -1.76
C VAL A 498 -6.48 24.08 -1.22
N VAL A 499 -5.41 24.00 -2.01
CA VAL A 499 -4.09 23.52 -1.58
C VAL A 499 -3.03 24.47 -2.14
N VAL A 500 -1.95 24.66 -1.38
CA VAL A 500 -0.82 25.51 -1.78
C VAL A 500 0.51 24.79 -1.53
N GLU A 501 1.46 24.96 -2.44
CA GLU A 501 2.80 24.40 -2.34
C GLU A 501 3.82 25.36 -2.99
N LYS A 502 5.10 25.24 -2.64
CA LYS A 502 6.22 25.97 -3.23
C LYS A 502 7.38 25.07 -3.68
N ARG A 503 7.24 23.76 -3.51
CA ARG A 503 8.25 22.76 -3.90
C ARG A 503 8.39 22.68 -5.41
N GLU A 504 9.63 22.51 -5.87
CA GLU A 504 9.95 22.18 -7.26
C GLU A 504 9.20 20.94 -7.74
N VAL A 505 9.01 20.82 -9.05
CA VAL A 505 8.52 19.59 -9.67
C VAL A 505 9.69 18.60 -9.69
N ASP A 506 9.64 17.56 -8.84
CA ASP A 506 10.70 16.55 -8.69
C ASP A 506 10.31 15.16 -9.22
N GLY A 507 10.49 14.95 -10.53
CA GLY A 507 10.22 13.68 -11.22
C GLY A 507 11.39 12.71 -11.12
N HIS A 508 11.12 11.42 -10.88
CA HIS A 508 12.16 10.41 -10.68
C HIS A 508 12.31 9.47 -11.89
N TYR A 509 13.54 9.06 -12.19
CA TYR A 509 13.81 8.02 -13.18
C TYR A 509 14.95 7.10 -12.74
N GLN A 510 14.98 5.87 -13.28
CA GLN A 510 16.00 4.88 -12.97
C GLN A 510 17.34 5.25 -13.63
N ARG A 511 18.44 5.27 -12.86
CA ARG A 511 19.77 5.66 -13.36
C ARG A 511 20.25 4.79 -14.53
N LYS A 512 19.81 3.53 -14.61
CA LYS A 512 20.08 2.62 -15.73
C LYS A 512 19.62 3.16 -17.08
N LEU A 513 18.58 4.01 -17.12
CA LEU A 513 18.14 4.69 -18.35
C LEU A 513 19.16 5.72 -18.88
N LYS A 514 20.20 6.03 -18.09
CA LYS A 514 21.36 6.83 -18.49
C LYS A 514 22.68 6.02 -18.44
N GLY A 515 22.59 4.69 -18.50
CA GLY A 515 23.76 3.81 -18.61
C GLY A 515 24.41 3.40 -17.28
N ALA A 516 23.81 3.70 -16.13
CA ALA A 516 24.26 3.10 -14.87
C ALA A 516 24.09 1.57 -14.90
N LYS A 517 24.93 0.85 -14.17
CA LYS A 517 24.88 -0.62 -14.12
C LYS A 517 23.70 -1.12 -13.30
N GLU A 518 23.41 -0.43 -12.20
CA GLU A 518 22.37 -0.77 -11.23
C GLU A 518 21.00 -0.22 -11.69
N ASP A 519 19.98 -1.07 -11.70
CA ASP A 519 18.58 -0.68 -11.99
C ASP A 519 17.78 -0.23 -10.77
N PHE A 520 18.20 -0.62 -9.58
CA PHE A 520 17.52 -0.37 -8.30
C PHE A 520 17.84 1.00 -7.69
N LEU A 521 18.49 1.89 -8.44
CA LEU A 521 18.82 3.25 -8.03
C LEU A 521 18.18 4.26 -8.96
N SER A 522 17.49 5.23 -8.37
CA SER A 522 16.84 6.32 -9.10
C SER A 522 17.57 7.66 -8.91
N THR A 523 17.19 8.65 -9.71
CA THR A 523 17.60 10.04 -9.54
C THR A 523 16.43 10.96 -9.83
N ALA A 524 16.47 12.18 -9.29
CA ALA A 524 15.42 13.16 -9.43
C ALA A 524 15.82 14.23 -10.46
N MET A 525 14.86 14.61 -11.30
CA MET A 525 14.88 15.74 -12.22
C MET A 525 14.08 16.87 -11.58
N PHE A 526 14.62 18.08 -11.60
CA PHE A 526 14.00 19.22 -10.92
C PHE A 526 13.63 20.31 -11.92
N HIS A 527 12.38 20.78 -11.85
CA HIS A 527 11.94 22.01 -12.49
C HIS A 527 11.47 23.02 -11.43
N LYS A 528 12.05 24.22 -11.45
CA LYS A 528 11.69 25.30 -10.54
C LYS A 528 10.28 25.81 -10.82
N THR A 529 9.48 26.04 -9.78
CA THR A 529 8.13 26.62 -9.88
C THR A 529 8.13 28.14 -9.70
N GLY A 530 9.22 28.72 -9.20
CA GLY A 530 9.37 30.16 -9.02
C GLY A 530 8.56 30.76 -7.85
N GLY A 531 7.98 29.94 -6.98
CA GLY A 531 7.24 30.40 -5.81
C GLY A 531 6.08 29.49 -5.45
N TYR A 532 5.09 30.08 -4.77
CA TYR A 532 3.85 29.39 -4.43
C TYR A 532 3.00 29.13 -5.67
N TYR A 533 2.44 27.93 -5.75
CA TYR A 533 1.43 27.50 -6.70
C TYR A 533 0.28 26.82 -5.98
N TYR A 534 -0.84 26.67 -6.68
CA TYR A 534 -2.12 26.31 -6.07
C TYR A 534 -2.76 25.15 -6.81
N ILE A 535 -3.48 24.30 -6.08
CA ILE A 535 -4.20 23.17 -6.65
C ILE A 535 -5.71 23.40 -6.45
N PRO A 536 -6.51 23.37 -7.52
CA PRO A 536 -7.94 23.62 -7.46
C PRO A 536 -8.71 22.44 -6.86
N PHE A 537 -9.82 22.73 -6.17
CA PHE A 537 -10.66 21.72 -5.55
C PHE A 537 -11.25 20.73 -6.58
N ARG A 538 -11.45 21.19 -7.82
CA ARG A 538 -11.96 20.35 -8.89
C ARG A 538 -11.01 19.23 -9.38
N SER A 539 -9.79 19.17 -8.83
CA SER A 539 -8.86 18.03 -8.97
C SER A 539 -9.02 16.96 -7.88
N PHE A 540 -9.90 17.18 -6.89
CA PHE A 540 -10.07 16.31 -5.72
C PHE A 540 -11.42 15.59 -5.65
N TYR A 541 -12.22 15.64 -6.72
CA TYR A 541 -13.44 14.84 -6.85
C TYR A 541 -13.51 14.13 -8.19
N SER A 542 -14.13 12.95 -8.23
CA SER A 542 -14.29 12.17 -9.45
C SER A 542 -15.20 12.90 -10.43
N ARG A 543 -14.82 12.95 -11.71
CA ARG A 543 -15.65 13.55 -12.75
C ARG A 543 -16.89 12.72 -13.11
N ASN A 544 -16.88 11.42 -12.77
CA ASN A 544 -17.90 10.45 -13.17
C ASN A 544 -18.48 9.61 -12.00
N LEU A 545 -18.10 9.89 -10.75
CA LEU A 545 -18.76 9.35 -9.56
C LEU A 545 -19.23 10.49 -8.66
N SER A 546 -20.54 10.55 -8.45
CA SER A 546 -21.19 11.71 -7.84
C SER A 546 -20.81 11.91 -6.38
N ASN A 547 -20.38 10.87 -5.66
CA ASN A 547 -20.07 10.97 -4.23
C ASN A 547 -18.66 10.52 -3.83
N LEU A 548 -17.72 10.51 -4.78
CA LEU A 548 -16.33 10.17 -4.54
C LEU A 548 -15.41 11.40 -4.62
N MET A 549 -14.67 11.64 -3.54
CA MET A 549 -13.49 12.50 -3.51
C MET A 549 -12.20 11.68 -3.49
N MET A 550 -11.09 12.31 -3.87
CA MET A 550 -9.76 11.71 -3.93
C MET A 550 -8.73 12.64 -3.29
N ALA A 551 -7.84 12.09 -2.47
CA ALA A 551 -6.81 12.87 -1.77
C ALA A 551 -5.48 12.12 -1.68
N GLY A 552 -4.38 12.86 -1.78
CA GLY A 552 -3.04 12.31 -1.81
C GLY A 552 -2.62 11.91 -3.23
N ARG A 553 -1.76 10.90 -3.37
CA ARG A 553 -1.08 10.55 -4.64
C ARG A 553 -2.01 10.14 -5.79
N CYS A 554 -3.25 9.77 -5.49
CA CYS A 554 -4.24 9.35 -6.48
C CYS A 554 -5.09 10.50 -7.06
N PHE A 555 -4.83 11.76 -6.69
CA PHE A 555 -5.62 12.90 -7.16
C PHE A 555 -5.48 13.15 -8.67
N SER A 556 -6.36 14.00 -9.22
CA SER A 556 -6.39 14.27 -10.65
C SER A 556 -5.23 15.14 -11.13
N CYS A 557 -4.25 14.48 -11.73
CA CYS A 557 -3.06 15.09 -12.31
C CYS A 557 -2.44 14.24 -13.42
N THR A 558 -1.57 14.85 -14.20
CA THR A 558 -0.63 14.14 -15.09
C THR A 558 0.54 13.56 -14.28
N HIS A 559 1.35 12.69 -14.88
CA HIS A 559 2.57 12.18 -14.27
C HIS A 559 3.49 13.32 -13.80
N VAL A 560 3.72 14.30 -14.66
CA VAL A 560 4.61 15.42 -14.35
C VAL A 560 3.94 16.37 -13.34
N GLY A 561 2.64 16.63 -13.49
CA GLY A 561 1.85 17.41 -12.53
C GLY A 561 1.84 16.83 -11.11
N LEU A 562 1.97 15.51 -10.96
CA LEU A 562 2.09 14.83 -9.66
C LEU A 562 3.41 15.11 -8.95
N CYS A 563 4.50 15.32 -9.69
CA CYS A 563 5.87 15.27 -9.20
C CYS A 563 6.19 16.27 -8.08
N GLY A 564 5.56 17.45 -8.05
CA GLY A 564 5.68 18.39 -6.92
C GLY A 564 4.69 18.09 -5.77
N PRO A 565 3.37 18.09 -6.03
CA PRO A 565 2.32 17.95 -5.01
C PRO A 565 2.28 16.64 -4.21
N ARG A 566 2.90 15.56 -4.70
CA ARG A 566 2.83 14.22 -4.08
C ARG A 566 3.47 14.09 -2.69
N VAL A 567 4.18 15.12 -2.24
CA VAL A 567 4.82 15.13 -0.92
C VAL A 567 3.77 15.19 0.18
N MET A 568 4.11 14.60 1.33
CA MET A 568 3.08 14.14 2.26
C MET A 568 2.36 15.25 3.04
N ASN A 569 3.00 16.40 3.29
CA ASN A 569 2.29 17.55 3.88
C ASN A 569 1.26 18.11 2.88
N THR A 570 1.62 18.19 1.61
CA THR A 570 0.74 18.67 0.54
C THR A 570 -0.40 17.70 0.27
N CYS A 571 -0.14 16.40 0.26
CA CYS A 571 -1.18 15.37 0.31
C CYS A 571 -2.09 15.51 1.55
N GLY A 572 -1.52 15.84 2.70
CA GLY A 572 -2.28 16.14 3.91
C GLY A 572 -3.22 17.34 3.75
N GLN A 573 -2.77 18.41 3.08
CA GLN A 573 -3.63 19.56 2.73
C GLN A 573 -4.80 19.13 1.84
N MET A 574 -4.57 18.27 0.84
CA MET A 574 -5.65 17.70 0.00
C MET A 574 -6.66 16.93 0.85
N GLY A 575 -6.16 16.18 1.84
CA GLY A 575 -6.97 15.50 2.84
C GLY A 575 -7.88 16.48 3.59
N ILE A 576 -7.29 17.50 4.21
CA ILE A 576 -8.05 18.52 4.97
C ILE A 576 -9.12 19.19 4.11
N ALA A 577 -8.78 19.57 2.87
CA ALA A 577 -9.73 20.18 1.94
C ALA A 577 -10.92 19.25 1.63
N THR A 578 -10.66 17.98 1.33
CA THR A 578 -11.74 17.00 1.06
C THR A 578 -12.54 16.65 2.31
N GLY A 579 -11.92 16.63 3.49
CA GLY A 579 -12.60 16.47 4.79
C GLY A 579 -13.59 17.60 5.08
N PHE A 580 -13.18 18.86 4.92
CA PHE A 580 -14.12 19.99 5.06
C PHE A 580 -15.15 20.04 3.94
N ALA A 581 -14.82 19.63 2.72
CA ALA A 581 -15.80 19.53 1.64
C ALA A 581 -16.91 18.51 1.96
N ALA A 582 -16.59 17.39 2.63
CA ALA A 582 -17.59 16.43 3.09
C ALA A 582 -18.57 17.05 4.10
N VAL A 583 -18.09 17.95 4.97
CA VAL A 583 -18.95 18.71 5.91
C VAL A 583 -19.96 19.54 5.13
N LEU A 584 -19.52 20.22 4.07
CA LEU A 584 -20.39 21.03 3.22
C LEU A 584 -21.34 20.18 2.38
N CYS A 585 -20.93 18.98 1.95
CA CYS A 585 -21.81 18.03 1.30
C CYS A 585 -23.00 17.69 2.22
N LYS A 586 -22.72 17.36 3.49
CA LYS A 586 -23.78 17.08 4.48
C LYS A 586 -24.62 18.32 4.78
N LYS A 587 -23.99 19.47 5.03
CA LYS A 587 -24.66 20.72 5.41
C LYS A 587 -25.65 21.20 4.34
N HIS A 588 -25.27 21.12 3.06
CA HIS A 588 -26.05 21.67 1.94
C HIS A 588 -26.82 20.61 1.15
N GLY A 589 -26.75 19.34 1.53
CA GLY A 589 -27.30 18.24 0.71
C GLY A 589 -26.67 18.18 -0.68
N ALA A 590 -25.41 18.60 -0.79
CA ALA A 590 -24.70 18.77 -2.04
C ALA A 590 -23.70 17.63 -2.27
N ASN A 591 -23.40 17.36 -3.54
CA ASN A 591 -22.28 16.49 -3.91
C ASN A 591 -20.96 17.29 -4.02
N PRO A 592 -19.78 16.63 -4.08
CA PRO A 592 -18.49 17.32 -4.12
C PRO A 592 -18.38 18.33 -5.28
N LYS A 593 -18.90 18.00 -6.46
CA LYS A 593 -18.90 18.91 -7.62
C LYS A 593 -19.76 20.16 -7.37
N GLN A 594 -20.91 20.01 -6.72
CA GLN A 594 -21.76 21.13 -6.31
C GLN A 594 -21.09 21.98 -5.22
N VAL A 595 -20.37 21.38 -4.27
CA VAL A 595 -19.55 22.13 -3.30
C VAL A 595 -18.53 23.02 -4.01
N GLY A 596 -17.81 22.46 -5.00
CA GLY A 596 -16.82 23.21 -5.78
C GLY A 596 -17.41 24.35 -6.63
N LYS A 597 -18.67 24.24 -7.05
CA LYS A 597 -19.36 25.26 -7.87
C LYS A 597 -20.09 26.31 -7.05
N LEU A 598 -20.77 25.90 -5.99
CA LEU A 598 -21.76 26.72 -5.27
C LEU A 598 -21.28 27.14 -3.88
N HIS A 599 -20.38 26.38 -3.26
CA HIS A 599 -19.97 26.57 -1.86
C HIS A 599 -18.46 26.72 -1.68
N ILE A 600 -17.74 27.04 -2.75
CA ILE A 600 -16.27 27.10 -2.74
C ILE A 600 -15.71 28.17 -1.80
N LYS A 601 -16.40 29.31 -1.66
CA LYS A 601 -16.03 30.37 -0.71
C LYS A 601 -16.10 29.88 0.73
N GLU A 602 -17.14 29.12 1.08
CA GLU A 602 -17.29 28.55 2.41
C GLU A 602 -16.21 27.48 2.67
N LEU A 603 -15.92 26.63 1.68
CA LEU A 603 -14.84 25.64 1.77
C LEU A 603 -13.49 26.32 2.03
N ARG A 604 -13.17 27.35 1.25
CA ARG A 604 -11.94 28.12 1.40
C ARG A 604 -11.86 28.82 2.76
N SER A 605 -12.97 29.37 3.25
CA SER A 605 -13.05 29.93 4.60
C SER A 605 -12.77 28.88 5.69
N LEU A 606 -13.33 27.68 5.59
CA LEU A 606 -13.07 26.58 6.56
C LEU A 606 -11.61 26.15 6.56
N ILE A 607 -10.95 26.13 5.41
CA ILE A 607 -9.52 25.80 5.30
C ILE A 607 -8.63 26.97 5.79
N GLY A 608 -9.15 28.20 5.77
CA GLY A 608 -8.41 29.43 6.11
C GLY A 608 -7.74 30.12 4.92
N PHE A 609 -8.14 29.81 3.68
CA PHE A 609 -7.63 30.44 2.46
C PHE A 609 -8.04 31.91 2.32
N ASP A 610 -9.19 32.30 2.87
CA ASP A 610 -9.73 33.65 2.73
C ASP A 610 -9.41 34.57 3.94
N ASN A 611 -8.91 33.99 5.05
CA ASN A 611 -8.67 34.70 6.31
C ASN A 611 -7.22 35.15 6.54
N LYS A 612 -6.33 35.00 5.56
CA LYS A 612 -4.93 35.45 5.63
C LYS A 612 -4.54 36.13 4.33
N LYS A 613 -3.77 37.23 4.40
CA LYS A 613 -3.03 37.75 3.24
C LYS A 613 -2.33 36.54 2.61
N LEU A 614 -2.63 36.26 1.33
CA LEU A 614 -1.92 35.26 0.53
C LEU A 614 -0.44 35.33 0.92
N VAL A 615 0.14 34.20 1.34
CA VAL A 615 1.55 34.14 1.76
C VAL A 615 2.36 34.87 0.70
N ASN A 616 2.96 36.02 1.07
CA ASN A 616 3.53 37.01 0.15
C ASN A 616 4.12 36.34 -1.07
N ASN A 617 3.43 36.42 -2.20
CA ASN A 617 3.98 36.00 -3.48
C ASN A 617 5.07 37.05 -3.82
N PRO A 618 6.37 36.69 -3.87
CA PRO A 618 7.43 37.67 -4.08
C PRO A 618 7.36 38.37 -5.45
N SER A 619 6.38 38.06 -6.30
CA SER A 619 6.22 38.66 -7.63
C SER A 619 5.43 39.98 -7.65
N LYS A 620 5.18 40.62 -6.50
CA LYS A 620 4.64 41.99 -6.43
C LYS A 620 5.59 42.94 -5.68
N SER A 621 6.87 42.93 -6.03
CA SER A 621 7.69 44.14 -5.95
C SER A 621 7.89 44.64 -7.37
N GLY A 622 7.27 45.78 -7.69
CA GLY A 622 7.36 46.40 -9.00
C GLY A 622 8.79 46.72 -9.40
N HIS A 623 9.12 46.44 -10.66
CA HIS A 623 9.49 47.42 -11.69
C HIS A 623 9.65 46.70 -13.03
#